data_AF-A0A8S3BBY9-F1
#
_entry.id   AF-A0A8S3BBY9-F1
#
_cell.length_a   1.000
_cell.length_b   1.000
_cell.length_c   1.000
_cell.angle_alpha   90.00
_cell.angle_beta   90.00
_cell.angle_gamma   90.00
#
_symmetry.space_group_name_H-M   'P 1'
#
loop_
_entity.id
_entity.type
_entity.pdbx_description
1 polymer ?
#
loop_
_entity_poly.entity_id
_entity_poly.type
_entity_poly.pdbx_seq_one_letter_code
_entity_poly.pdbx_strand_id
1 'polypeptide(L)' 'SGEVKKVIEINPYLLGTMAGGAADCAFWERVLARHCR' A
#
# COMPACT_ATOMS: atom_id res chain seq x y z
N SER A 1 7.34 17.73 -4.49
CA SER A 1 6.42 16.58 -4.63
C SER A 1 7.07 15.45 -5.46
N GLY A 2 8.33 15.10 -5.17
CA GLY A 2 9.16 14.32 -6.11
C GLY A 2 9.31 12.82 -5.80
N GLU A 3 9.01 12.37 -4.58
CA GLU A 3 9.17 10.97 -4.20
C GLU A 3 7.97 10.50 -3.38
N VAL A 4 6.98 9.95 -4.08
CA VAL A 4 5.96 9.11 -3.45
C VAL A 4 6.37 7.67 -3.67
N LYS A 5 6.48 6.89 -2.61
CA LYS A 5 6.75 5.45 -2.70
C LYS A 5 5.55 4.77 -3.34
N LYS A 6 5.71 4.35 -4.60
CA LYS A 6 4.67 3.64 -5.35
C LYS A 6 4.64 2.13 -5.10
N VAL A 7 5.60 1.61 -4.35
CA VAL A 7 5.62 0.24 -3.86
C VAL A 7 5.37 0.29 -2.36
N ILE A 8 4.43 -0.51 -1.89
CA ILE A 8 3.99 -0.56 -0.51
C ILE A 8 4.23 -1.98 0.01
N GLU A 9 4.87 -2.10 1.17
CA GLU A 9 5.05 -3.37 1.86
C GLU A 9 3.80 -3.67 2.68
N ILE A 10 2.98 -4.62 2.23
CA ILE A 10 1.71 -4.98 2.89
C ILE A 10 2.00 -5.92 4.06
N ASN A 11 2.79 -6.98 3.84
CA ASN A 11 3.30 -7.89 4.86
C ASN A 11 4.65 -8.50 4.38
N PRO A 12 5.34 -9.36 5.16
CA PRO A 12 6.66 -9.90 4.78
C PRO A 12 6.70 -10.69 3.47
N TYR A 13 5.55 -11.09 2.93
CA TYR A 13 5.42 -11.93 1.75
C TYR A 13 4.58 -11.28 0.63
N LEU A 14 4.08 -10.05 0.83
CA LEU A 14 3.16 -9.39 -0.08
C LEU A 14 3.50 -7.92 -0.26
N LEU A 15 3.67 -7.53 -1.52
CA LEU A 15 3.89 -6.14 -1.94
C LEU A 15 2.67 -5.63 -2.74
N GLY A 16 2.35 -4.36 -2.54
CA GLY A 16 1.31 -3.61 -3.25
C GLY A 16 1.89 -2.50 -4.10
N THR A 17 1.13 -2.07 -5.10
CA THR A 17 1.49 -0.94 -5.96
C THR A 17 0.49 0.19 -5.80
N MET A 18 0.96 1.39 -5.51
CA MET A 18 0.14 2.60 -5.46
C MET A 18 -0.09 3.16 -6.87
N ALA A 19 -1.33 3.09 -7.34
CA ALA A 19 -1.79 3.74 -8.56
C ALA A 19 -3.17 4.38 -8.32
N GLY A 20 -3.34 5.65 -8.73
CA GLY A 20 -4.55 6.42 -8.47
C GLY A 20 -4.42 7.28 -7.20
N GLY A 21 -5.48 7.35 -6.39
CA GLY A 21 -5.52 8.17 -5.18
C GLY A 21 -4.51 7.70 -4.14
N ALA A 22 -3.49 8.50 -3.84
CA ALA A 22 -2.44 8.14 -2.88
C ALA A 22 -2.99 7.87 -1.46
N ALA A 23 -3.99 8.65 -1.03
CA ALA A 23 -4.64 8.46 0.26
C ALA A 23 -5.44 7.14 0.31
N ASP A 24 -6.18 6.82 -0.75
CA ASP A 24 -7.00 5.62 -0.82
C ASP A 24 -6.13 4.36 -0.85
N CYS A 25 -5.08 4.34 -1.67
CA CYS A 25 -4.15 3.22 -1.75
C CYS A 25 -3.50 2.96 -0.38
N ALA A 26 -2.98 4.00 0.26
CA ALA A 26 -2.33 3.87 1.57
C ALA A 26 -3.31 3.39 2.66
N PHE A 27 -4.57 3.80 2.62
CA PHE A 27 -5.58 3.37 3.58
C PHE A 27 -5.98 1.91 3.37
N TRP A 28 -6.37 1.54 2.15
CA TRP A 28 -6.90 0.21 1.88
C TRP A 28 -5.84 -0.87 1.91
N GLU A 29 -4.60 -0.58 1.53
CA GLU A 29 -3.51 -1.55 1.65
C GLU A 29 -3.15 -1.86 3.11
N ARG A 30 -3.31 -0.88 4.03
CA ARG A 30 -3.19 -1.16 5.48
C ARG A 30 -4.33 -2.01 6.01
N VAL A 31 -5.54 -1.83 5.48
CA VAL A 31 -6.69 -2.69 5.83
C VAL A 31 -6.44 -4.10 5.32
N LEU A 32 -5.99 -4.25 4.07
CA LEU A 32 -5.60 -5.53 3.49
C LEU A 32 -4.52 -6.24 4.33
N ALA A 33 -3.48 -5.51 4.77
CA ALA A 33 -2.45 -6.05 5.65
C ALA A 33 -3.00 -6.62 6.97
N ARG A 34 -4.09 -6.05 7.52
CA ARG A 34 -4.74 -6.58 8.72
C ARG A 34 -5.52 -7.87 8.45
N HIS A 35 -6.12 -7.99 7.27
CA HIS A 35 -6.88 -9.18 6.88
C HIS A 35 -5.99 -10.34 6.42
N CYS A 36 -4.83 -10.04 5.85
CA CYS A 36 -3.87 -11.02 5.35
C CYS A 36 -2.72 -11.31 6.34
N ARG A 37 -2.97 -11.20 7.65
CA ARG A 37 -2.03 -11.63 8.69
C ARG A 37 -1.90 -13.15 8.73
#